data_AF-A0AAV9BY34-F1
#
_entry.id   AF-A0AAV9BY34-F1
#
_cell.length_a   1.000
_cell.length_b   1.000
_cell.length_c   1.000
_cell.angle_alpha   90.00
_cell.angle_beta   90.00
_cell.angle_gamma   90.00
#
_symmetry.space_group_name_H-M   'P 1'
#
loop_
_entity.id
_entity.type
_entity.pdbx_description
1 polymer ?
#
loop_
_entity_poly.entity_id
_entity_poly.type
_entity_poly.pdbx_seq_one_letter_code
_entity_poly.pdbx_strand_id
1 'polypeptide(L)' 'MVEEEGVFVAKKMVLVGLWCIQMNPGDRPSMNKVLEMLEGNDGSIETPPKPFFASTPGDLSMRETTTTFSDSDGGM' A
#
# COMPACT_ATOMS: atom_id res chain seq x y z
N MET A 1 16.65 -20.73 -17.06
CA MET A 1 16.04 -21.07 -15.76
C MET A 1 16.12 -19.92 -14.75
N VAL A 2 17.15 -19.06 -14.78
CA VAL A 2 17.30 -17.90 -13.86
C VAL A 2 16.16 -16.87 -13.94
N GLU A 3 15.56 -16.65 -15.12
CA GLU A 3 14.53 -15.62 -15.29
C GLU A 3 13.20 -15.96 -14.59
N GLU A 4 12.80 -17.24 -14.57
CA GLU A 4 11.59 -17.69 -13.88
C GLU A 4 11.71 -17.51 -12.36
N GLU A 5 12.89 -17.76 -11.79
CA GLU A 5 13.17 -17.50 -10.37
C GLU A 5 13.10 -16.00 -10.05
N GLY A 6 13.63 -15.15 -10.93
CA GLY A 6 13.56 -13.70 -10.77
C GLY A 6 12.12 -13.17 -10.80
N VAL A 7 11.28 -13.68 -11.71
CA VAL A 7 9.86 -13.30 -11.79
C VAL A 7 9.09 -13.73 -10.54
N PHE A 8 9.39 -14.90 -10.00
CA PHE A 8 8.81 -15.38 -8.74
C PHE A 8 9.17 -14.48 -7.56
N VAL A 9 10.45 -14.14 -7.40
CA VAL A 9 10.92 -13.23 -6.34
C VAL A 9 10.26 -11.86 -6.48
N ALA A 10 10.17 -11.31 -7.70
CA ALA A 10 9.55 -10.01 -7.92
C ALA A 10 8.06 -10.01 -7.55
N LYS A 11 7.29 -11.03 -7.98
CA LYS A 11 5.86 -11.16 -7.62
C LYS A 11 5.66 -11.23 -6.11
N LYS A 12 6.52 -12.00 -5.43
CA LYS A 12 6.51 -12.15 -3.98
C LYS A 12 6.76 -10.81 -3.27
N MET A 13 7.79 -10.08 -3.69
CA MET A 13 8.13 -8.76 -3.13
C MET A 13 6.99 -7.75 -3.33
N VAL A 14 6.35 -7.75 -4.51
CA VAL A 14 5.20 -6.89 -4.77
C VAL A 14 4.05 -7.22 -3.83
N LEU A 15 3.69 -8.49 -3.66
CA LEU A 15 2.60 -8.90 -2.76
C LEU A 15 2.88 -8.51 -1.31
N VAL A 16 4.09 -8.75 -0.80
CA VAL A 16 4.49 -8.34 0.56
C VAL A 16 4.42 -6.82 0.71
N GLY A 17 4.94 -6.07 -0.27
CA GLY A 17 4.87 -4.61 -0.27
C GLY A 17 3.43 -4.10 -0.21
N LEU A 18 2.53 -4.68 -1.01
CA LEU A 18 1.11 -4.32 -1.02
C LEU A 18 0.39 -4.60 0.30
N TRP A 19 0.76 -5.66 1.03
CA TRP A 19 0.26 -5.93 2.38
C TRP A 19 0.76 -4.89 3.41
N CYS A 20 2.02 -4.47 3.32
CA CYS A 20 2.60 -3.53 4.27
C CYS A 20 2.06 -2.09 4.16
N ILE A 21 1.64 -1.68 2.96
CA ILE A 21 1.16 -0.31 2.70
C ILE A 21 -0.36 -0.15 2.81
N GLN A 22 -1.07 -1.15 3.36
CA GLN A 22 -2.52 -1.09 3.52
C GLN A 22 -2.97 0.17 4.27
N MET A 23 -4.07 0.77 3.81
CA MET A 23 -4.61 2.00 4.39
C MET A 23 -5.11 1.79 5.81
N ASN A 24 -5.75 0.65 6.06
CA ASN A 24 -6.15 0.24 7.39
C ASN A 24 -4.95 -0.41 8.10
N PRO A 25 -4.52 0.11 9.26
CA PRO A 25 -3.41 -0.47 10.01
C PRO A 25 -3.67 -1.91 10.47
N GLY A 26 -4.95 -2.29 10.68
CA GLY A 26 -5.31 -3.65 11.08
C GLY A 26 -5.10 -4.71 9.99
N ASP A 27 -5.06 -4.29 8.72
CA ASP A 27 -4.82 -5.19 7.59
C ASP A 27 -3.33 -5.39 7.33
N ARG A 28 -2.45 -4.62 8.00
CA ARG A 28 -1.00 -4.76 7.83
C ARG A 28 -0.52 -6.00 8.59
N PRO A 29 0.32 -6.84 7.98
CA PRO A 29 0.91 -7.97 8.68
C PRO A 29 1.87 -7.50 9.78
N SER A 30 2.01 -8.32 10.82
CA SER A 30 3.09 -8.14 11.80
C SER A 30 4.46 -8.38 11.14
N MET A 31 5.53 -7.84 11.72
CA MET A 31 6.89 -8.06 11.20
C MET A 31 7.23 -9.55 11.08
N ASN A 32 6.85 -10.37 12.07
CA ASN A 32 7.06 -11.82 12.01
C ASN A 32 6.33 -12.44 10.82
N LYS A 33 5.10 -11.99 10.53
CA LYS A 33 4.36 -12.48 9.36
C LYS A 33 5.01 -12.05 8.05
N VAL A 34 5.57 -10.84 7.98
CA VAL A 34 6.36 -10.38 6.83
C VAL A 34 7.59 -11.28 6.61
N LEU A 35 8.29 -11.66 7.68
CA LEU A 35 9.42 -12.60 7.58
C LEU A 35 8.99 -13.98 7.09
N GLU A 36 7.91 -14.55 7.65
CA GLU A 36 7.34 -15.81 7.16
C GLU A 36 6.99 -15.73 5.67
N MET A 37 6.36 -14.64 5.25
CA MET A 37 6.03 -14.41 3.85
C MET A 37 7.29 -14.37 2.98
N LEU A 38 8.36 -13.69 3.40
CA LEU A 38 9.62 -13.54 2.66
C LEU A 38 10.50 -14.80 2.63
N GLU A 39 10.47 -15.61 3.69
CA GLU A 39 11.27 -16.82 3.83
C GLU A 39 10.57 -18.07 3.25
N GLY A 40 9.23 -18.08 3.19
CA GLY A 40 8.46 -19.21 2.64
C GLY A 40 8.81 -19.54 1.18
N ASN A 41 8.90 -20.83 0.84
CA ASN A 41 9.30 -21.28 -0.50
C ASN A 41 8.14 -21.19 -1.53
N ASP A 42 6.94 -21.07 -1.02
CA ASP A 42 5.67 -21.23 -1.71
C ASP A 42 5.08 -19.83 -1.96
N GLY A 43 4.93 -19.48 -3.24
CA GLY A 43 4.37 -18.19 -3.68
C GLY A 43 2.89 -18.02 -3.40
N SER A 44 2.35 -18.69 -2.39
CA SER A 44 0.94 -18.70 -1.98
C SER A 44 0.60 -17.51 -1.07
N ILE A 45 1.28 -16.38 -1.24
CA ILE A 45 0.86 -15.14 -0.59
C ILE A 45 -0.45 -14.70 -1.25
N GLU A 46 -1.50 -14.62 -0.45
CA GLU A 46 -2.80 -14.13 -0.93
C GLU A 46 -2.71 -12.67 -1.38
N THR A 47 -3.55 -12.30 -2.34
CA THR A 47 -3.66 -10.91 -2.78
C THR A 47 -4.25 -10.08 -1.63
N PRO A 48 -3.64 -8.94 -1.26
CA PRO A 48 -4.14 -8.13 -0.17
C PRO A 48 -5.52 -7.52 -0.49
N PRO A 49 -6.25 -7.07 0.55
CA PRO A 49 -7.51 -6.37 0.40
C PRO A 49 -7.38 -5.16 -0.54
N LYS A 50 -8.43 -4.92 -1.34
CA LYS A 50 -8.49 -3.71 -2.17
C LYS A 50 -8.71 -2.50 -1.28
N PRO A 51 -7.99 -1.39 -1.51
CA PRO A 51 -8.25 -0.14 -0.81
C PRO A 51 -9.71 0.29 -1.02
N PHE A 52 -10.37 0.76 0.03
CA PHE A 52 -11.78 1.17 -0.01
C PHE A 52 -12.10 2.22 -1.09
N PHE A 53 -11.14 3.09 -1.41
CA PHE A 53 -11.27 4.15 -2.43
C PHE A 53 -10.90 3.71 -3.85
N ALA A 54 -10.53 2.44 -4.07
CA ALA A 54 -10.23 1.92 -5.42
C ALA A 54 -11.50 1.62 -6.24
N SER A 55 -12.68 1.97 -5.73
CA SER A 55 -13.97 1.75 -6.37
C SER A 55 -14.29 2.90 -7.33
N THR A 56 -14.06 2.66 -8.62
CA THR A 56 -14.55 3.38 -9.81
C THR A 56 -13.98 4.79 -10.12
N PRO A 57 -13.63 5.07 -11.40
CA PRO A 57 -13.27 6.40 -11.88
C PRO A 57 -14.54 7.27 -11.97
N GLY A 58 -14.96 7.83 -10.85
CA GLY A 58 -16.13 8.70 -10.80
C GLY A 58 -16.29 9.46 -9.49
N ASP A 59 -15.63 9.05 -8.39
CA ASP A 59 -15.89 9.63 -7.06
C ASP A 59 -14.66 10.28 -6.39
N LEU A 60 -13.52 10.38 -7.06
CA LEU A 60 -12.48 11.32 -6.63
C LEU A 60 -12.86 12.75 -7.06
N SER A 61 -14.05 13.20 -6.64
CA SER A 61 -14.28 14.60 -6.37
C SER A 61 -13.28 14.97 -5.29
N MET A 62 -12.14 15.51 -5.71
CA MET A 62 -11.25 16.29 -4.88
C MET A 62 -12.14 17.16 -3.99
N ARG A 63 -12.38 16.76 -2.75
CA ARG A 63 -12.68 17.76 -1.73
C ARG A 63 -11.38 18.51 -1.62
N GLU A 64 -11.29 19.59 -2.40
CA GLU A 64 -10.39 20.70 -2.14
C GLU A 64 -10.42 20.89 -0.64
N THR A 65 -9.35 20.45 0.03
CA THR A 65 -9.11 20.89 1.37
C THR A 65 -8.72 22.33 1.17
N THR A 66 -9.71 23.23 1.22
CA THR A 66 -9.48 24.66 1.33
C THR A 66 -8.74 24.85 2.65
N THR A 67 -7.41 24.71 2.60
CA THR A 67 -6.54 25.30 3.61
C THR A 67 -6.70 26.80 3.41
N THR A 68 -7.60 27.40 4.18
CA THR A 68 -7.53 28.83 4.46
C THR A 68 -6.20 29.06 5.16
N PHE A 69 -5.18 29.44 4.38
CA PHE A 69 -4.03 30.16 4.93
C PHE A 69 -4.57 31.52 5.34
N SER A 70 -4.80 31.71 6.64
CA SER A 70 -5.02 33.05 7.18
C SER A 70 -3.67 33.78 7.14
N ASP A 71 -3.48 34.64 6.14
CA ASP A 71 -2.41 35.61 6.12
C ASP A 71 -2.50 36.48 7.38
N SER A 72 -1.44 36.44 8.20
CA SER A 72 -1.27 37.39 9.30
C SER A 72 -0.46 38.56 8.75
N ASP A 73 -1.13 39.58 8.24
CA ASP A 73 -0.48 40.82 7.81
C ASP A 73 0.02 41.58 9.04
N GLY A 74 1.34 41.80 9.08
CA GLY A 74 1.99 42.64 10.08
C GLY A 74 1.87 44.11 9.70
N GLY A 75 1.38 44.92 10.63
CA GLY A 75 1.35 46.38 10.52
C GLY A 75 1.72 47.04 11.84
N MET A 76 2.72 47.94 11.75
CA MET A 76 3.30 48.90 12.72
C MET A 76 2.77 48.93 14.16
#